data_AF-A0AA88WXI2-F1
#
_entry.id   AF-A0AA88WXI2-F1
#
_cell.length_a   1.000
_cell.length_b   1.000
_cell.length_c   1.000
_cell.angle_alpha   90.00
_cell.angle_beta   90.00
_cell.angle_gamma   90.00
#
_symmetry.space_group_name_H-M   'P 1'
#
loop_
_entity.id
_entity.type
_entity.pdbx_description
1 polymer ?
#
loop_
_entity_poly.entity_id
_entity_poly.type
_entity_poly.pdbx_seq_one_letter_code
_entity_poly.pdbx_strand_id
1 'polypeptide(L)'
;WLCNADKSSHEPRLRLKAFFGSLYRCLARGARAVFQVYPENIAQRELILGFAMRAGFAGGVVVDYPHSSKKRKEYLVLTCGPPSLSSTTPKGKVEDEESCSDDESSEDGENQTVCVSDRHRPRKRQKVNKKGKGRGWVLKKKEQMRKKGNVVPPDTKYTARKRKARF
;
A
#
# COMPACT_ATOMS: atom_id res chain seq x y z
N TRP A 1 10.40 5.13 -6.88
CA TRP A 1 10.61 5.41 -5.44
C TRP A 1 9.55 4.78 -4.54
N LEU A 2 8.26 5.00 -4.79
CA LEU A 2 7.19 4.47 -3.94
C LEU A 2 7.08 2.94 -4.00
N CYS A 3 7.37 2.35 -5.17
CA CYS A 3 7.36 0.92 -5.38
C CYS A 3 8.70 0.23 -5.07
N ASN A 4 9.72 0.97 -4.63
CA ASN A 4 11.01 0.36 -4.32
C ASN A 4 11.00 -0.29 -2.93
N ALA A 5 11.61 -1.46 -2.80
CA ALA A 5 11.57 -2.32 -1.62
C ALA A 5 12.98 -2.78 -1.17
N ASP A 6 13.89 -1.83 -0.92
CA ASP A 6 15.28 -2.14 -0.52
C ASP A 6 15.39 -2.83 0.85
N LYS A 7 14.39 -2.65 1.73
CA LYS A 7 14.34 -3.22 3.08
C LYS A 7 13.10 -4.09 3.22
N SER A 8 13.17 -5.10 4.09
CA SER A 8 12.03 -5.99 4.37
C SER A 8 10.80 -5.27 4.98
N SER A 9 10.99 -4.06 5.52
CA SER A 9 9.91 -3.21 6.01
C SER A 9 9.25 -2.36 4.91
N HIS A 10 9.82 -2.30 3.71
CA HIS A 10 9.28 -1.52 2.62
C HIS A 10 8.23 -2.35 1.88
N GLU A 11 6.95 -2.07 2.15
CA GLU A 11 5.84 -2.69 1.43
C GLU A 11 5.22 -1.67 0.45
N PRO A 12 5.46 -1.80 -0.87
CA PRO A 12 4.94 -0.89 -1.91
C PRO A 12 3.44 -0.65 -1.82
N ARG A 13 2.67 -1.71 -1.56
CA ARG A 13 1.20 -1.68 -1.50
C ARG A 13 0.69 -0.78 -0.38
N LEU A 14 1.27 -0.91 0.81
CA LEU A 14 0.89 -0.08 1.96
C LEU A 14 1.31 1.38 1.74
N ARG A 15 2.47 1.62 1.14
CA ARG A 15 2.96 2.98 0.83
C ARG A 15 2.08 3.67 -0.21
N LEU A 16 1.70 2.96 -1.27
CA LEU A 16 0.75 3.45 -2.28
C LEU A 16 -0.60 3.78 -1.68
N LYS A 17 -1.15 2.88 -0.85
CA LYS A 17 -2.41 3.10 -0.15
C LYS A 17 -2.34 4.33 0.77
N ALA A 18 -1.26 4.47 1.53
CA ALA A 18 -1.07 5.61 2.42
C ALA A 18 -0.94 6.92 1.63
N PHE A 19 -0.15 6.93 0.56
CA PHE A 19 0.07 8.10 -0.28
C PHE A 19 -1.21 8.59 -0.97
N PHE A 20 -1.90 7.73 -1.71
CA PHE A 20 -3.13 8.15 -2.39
C PHE A 20 -4.27 8.43 -1.41
N GLY A 21 -4.33 7.68 -0.30
CA GLY A 21 -5.31 7.92 0.76
C GLY A 21 -5.12 9.26 1.47
N SER A 22 -3.87 9.68 1.74
CA SER A 22 -3.61 11.01 2.31
C SER A 22 -3.81 12.11 1.26
N LEU A 23 -3.31 11.91 0.04
CA LEU A 23 -3.47 12.86 -1.06
C LEU A 23 -4.94 13.17 -1.34
N TYR A 24 -5.80 12.15 -1.39
CA TYR A 24 -7.24 12.33 -1.62
C TYR A 24 -7.88 13.20 -0.52
N ARG A 25 -7.44 13.06 0.73
CA ARG A 25 -7.94 13.89 1.85
C ARG A 25 -7.42 15.32 1.83
N CYS A 26 -6.25 15.56 1.22
CA CYS A 26 -5.67 16.88 1.09
C CYS A 26 -6.24 17.69 -0.09
N LEU A 27 -6.91 17.03 -1.05
CA LEU A 27 -7.40 17.65 -2.27
C LEU A 27 -8.88 17.99 -2.18
N ALA A 28 -9.26 19.16 -2.72
CA ALA A 28 -10.65 19.53 -2.87
C ALA A 28 -11.37 18.64 -3.90
N ARG A 29 -12.71 18.56 -3.79
CA ARG A 29 -13.54 17.90 -4.81
C ARG A 29 -13.34 18.59 -6.16
N GLY A 30 -13.10 17.80 -7.20
CA GLY A 30 -12.78 18.28 -8.55
C GLY A 30 -11.32 18.67 -8.77
N ALA A 31 -10.46 18.63 -7.74
CA ALA A 31 -9.05 18.94 -7.91
C ALA A 31 -8.34 17.89 -8.78
N ARG A 32 -7.33 18.34 -9.52
CA ARG A 32 -6.55 17.51 -10.43
C ARG A 32 -5.14 17.32 -9.88
N ALA A 33 -4.63 16.09 -9.97
CA ALA A 33 -3.27 15.74 -9.63
C ALA A 33 -2.59 15.09 -10.83
N VAL A 34 -1.42 15.59 -11.21
CA VAL A 34 -0.65 15.06 -12.33
C VAL A 34 0.73 14.63 -11.83
N PHE A 35 1.09 13.38 -12.09
CA PHE A 35 2.38 12.83 -11.72
C PHE A 35 3.12 12.31 -12.93
N GLN A 36 4.32 12.85 -13.19
CA GLN A 36 5.24 12.22 -14.12
C GLN A 36 5.85 10.99 -13.47
N VAL A 37 5.67 9.82 -14.10
CA VAL A 37 6.10 8.53 -13.56
C VAL A 37 6.96 7.78 -14.59
N TYR A 38 7.91 7.02 -14.07
CA TYR A 38 8.77 6.12 -14.85
C TYR A 38 8.62 4.71 -14.28
N PRO A 39 7.56 3.98 -14.66
CA PRO A 39 7.41 2.58 -14.26
C PRO A 39 8.45 1.70 -14.98
N GLU A 40 9.02 0.75 -14.26
CA GLU A 40 9.93 -0.24 -14.86
C GLU A 40 9.15 -1.28 -15.65
N ASN A 41 7.98 -1.67 -15.14
CA ASN A 41 7.13 -2.73 -15.69
C ASN A 41 5.68 -2.25 -15.83
N ILE A 42 4.96 -2.85 -16.79
CA ILE A 42 3.52 -2.60 -16.99
C ILE A 42 2.72 -2.93 -15.72
N ALA A 43 3.06 -4.04 -15.03
CA ALA A 43 2.44 -4.40 -13.75
C ALA A 43 2.60 -3.32 -12.66
N GLN A 44 3.71 -2.58 -12.66
CA GLN A 44 3.92 -1.48 -11.71
C GLN A 44 3.03 -0.28 -12.06
N ARG A 45 2.85 0.00 -13.36
CA ARG A 45 1.92 1.03 -13.85
C ARG A 45 0.49 0.71 -13.42
N GLU A 46 0.04 -0.52 -13.66
CA GLU A 46 -1.29 -1.00 -13.26
C GLU A 46 -1.47 -0.96 -11.74
N LEU A 47 -0.45 -1.34 -10.97
CA LEU A 47 -0.48 -1.26 -9.51
C LEU A 47 -0.71 0.18 -9.04
N ILE A 48 0.02 1.15 -9.59
CA ILE A 48 -0.14 2.56 -9.21
C ILE A 48 -1.55 3.05 -9.56
N LEU A 49 -2.01 2.76 -10.78
CA LEU A 49 -3.34 3.16 -11.23
C LEU A 49 -4.45 2.53 -10.38
N GLY A 50 -4.34 1.23 -10.08
CA GLY A 50 -5.31 0.51 -9.25
C GLY A 50 -5.42 1.07 -7.83
N PHE A 51 -4.31 1.49 -7.21
CA PHE A 51 -4.35 2.15 -5.90
C PHE A 51 -4.93 3.57 -5.96
N ALA A 52 -4.69 4.32 -7.05
CA ALA A 52 -5.30 5.62 -7.25
C ALA A 52 -6.83 5.51 -7.41
N MET A 53 -7.30 4.59 -8.26
CA MET A 53 -8.74 4.32 -8.46
C MET A 53 -9.40 3.87 -7.14
N ARG A 54 -8.75 2.98 -6.38
CA ARG A 54 -9.24 2.52 -5.08
C ARG A 54 -9.32 3.63 -4.02
N ALA A 55 -8.48 4.66 -4.13
CA ALA A 55 -8.54 5.82 -3.25
C ALA A 55 -9.68 6.80 -3.62
N GLY A 56 -10.32 6.63 -4.78
CA GLY A 56 -11.42 7.48 -5.25
C GLY A 56 -11.03 8.48 -6.33
N PHE A 57 -9.82 8.38 -6.89
CA PHE A 57 -9.44 9.19 -8.05
C PHE A 57 -10.03 8.60 -9.33
N ALA A 58 -10.43 9.47 -10.25
CA ALA A 58 -10.78 9.12 -11.63
C ALA A 58 -9.70 9.63 -12.58
N GLY A 59 -9.36 8.88 -13.63
CA GLY A 59 -8.38 9.31 -14.63
C GLY A 59 -7.59 8.17 -15.25
N GLY A 60 -6.39 8.47 -15.75
CA GLY A 60 -5.60 7.52 -16.51
C GLY A 60 -4.15 7.96 -16.73
N VAL A 61 -3.45 7.23 -17.59
CA VAL A 61 -2.05 7.51 -17.93
C VAL A 61 -1.96 8.03 -19.35
N VAL A 62 -1.36 9.21 -19.52
CA VAL A 62 -1.05 9.84 -20.80
C VAL A 62 0.43 9.61 -21.10
N VAL A 63 0.76 9.14 -22.30
CA VAL A 63 2.14 8.89 -22.71
C VAL A 63 2.54 9.89 -23.77
N ASP A 64 3.57 10.67 -23.49
CA ASP A 64 4.24 11.54 -24.44
C ASP A 64 5.36 10.76 -25.16
N TYR A 65 5.49 10.98 -26.47
CA TYR A 65 6.40 10.24 -27.37
C TYR A 65 6.29 8.70 -27.28
N PRO A 66 5.14 8.08 -27.63
CA PRO A 66 4.94 6.64 -27.50
C PRO A 66 5.91 5.81 -28.35
N HIS A 67 6.40 6.36 -29.47
CA HIS A 67 7.31 5.67 -30.39
C HIS A 67 8.80 5.76 -29.99
N SER A 68 9.17 6.58 -28.99
CA SER A 68 10.58 6.77 -28.60
C SER A 68 10.82 6.36 -27.16
N SER A 69 11.51 5.24 -26.93
CA SER A 69 11.86 4.79 -25.58
C SER A 69 12.75 5.79 -24.81
N LYS A 70 13.60 6.55 -25.51
CA LYS A 70 14.52 7.52 -24.89
C LYS A 70 13.84 8.82 -24.46
N LYS A 71 12.79 9.24 -25.18
CA LYS A 71 12.05 10.49 -24.91
C LYS A 71 10.68 10.25 -24.27
N ARG A 72 10.27 8.99 -24.11
CA ARG A 72 8.99 8.61 -23.53
C ARG A 72 8.82 9.20 -22.13
N LYS A 73 7.68 9.85 -21.90
CA LYS A 73 7.29 10.35 -20.58
C LYS A 73 5.87 9.90 -20.29
N GLU A 74 5.65 9.29 -19.14
CA GLU A 74 4.31 8.90 -18.72
C GLU A 74 3.79 9.84 -17.64
N TYR A 75 2.56 10.28 -17.81
CA TYR A 75 1.87 11.19 -16.92
C TYR A 75 0.61 10.51 -16.39
N LEU A 76 0.59 10.24 -15.08
CA LEU A 76 -0.61 9.81 -14.38
C LEU A 76 -1.45 11.06 -14.08
N VAL A 77 -2.60 11.19 -14.75
CA VAL A 77 -3.53 12.30 -14.63
C VAL A 77 -4.75 11.83 -13.85
N LEU A 78 -4.96 12.41 -12.68
CA LEU A 78 -6.01 12.03 -11.73
C LEU A 78 -6.90 13.23 -11.40
N THR A 79 -8.17 12.95 -11.15
CA THR A 79 -9.19 13.90 -10.71
C THR A 79 -9.84 13.37 -9.43
N CYS A 80 -9.96 14.22 -8.41
CA CYS A 80 -10.51 13.88 -7.11
C CYS A 80 -12.04 14.01 -7.12
N GLY A 81 -12.76 12.95 -6.76
CA GLY A 81 -14.22 12.95 -6.65
C GLY A 81 -14.94 12.46 -7.90
N PRO A 82 -16.29 12.35 -7.84
CA PRO A 82 -17.09 11.89 -8.97
C PRO A 82 -16.79 12.74 -10.20
N PRO A 83 -16.78 12.16 -11.41
CA PRO A 83 -16.72 12.95 -12.62
C PRO A 83 -17.90 13.92 -12.59
N SER A 84 -17.62 15.18 -12.28
CA SER A 84 -18.61 16.24 -12.42
C SER A 84 -19.05 16.19 -13.88
N LEU A 85 -20.35 16.17 -14.13
CA LEU A 85 -20.95 16.24 -15.47
C LEU A 85 -20.45 17.46 -16.28
N SER A 86 -19.72 18.39 -15.64
CA SER A 86 -19.08 19.56 -16.24
C SER A 86 -17.62 19.38 -16.68
N SER A 87 -16.94 18.26 -16.39
CA SER A 87 -15.59 18.04 -16.91
C SER A 87 -15.68 17.35 -18.26
N THR A 88 -15.82 18.15 -19.32
CA THR A 88 -15.59 17.71 -20.69
C THR A 88 -14.24 17.00 -20.76
N THR A 89 -14.26 15.68 -20.85
CA THR A 89 -13.11 14.92 -21.34
C THR A 89 -12.79 15.46 -22.73
N PRO A 90 -11.53 15.80 -23.06
CA PRO A 90 -11.21 16.12 -24.45
C PRO A 90 -11.55 14.88 -25.27
N LYS A 91 -12.58 15.01 -26.11
CA LYS A 91 -13.09 13.99 -27.01
C LYS A 91 -11.94 13.58 -27.94
N GLY A 92 -11.26 12.49 -27.58
CA GLY A 92 -10.37 11.79 -28.49
C GLY A 92 -11.22 11.30 -29.66
N LYS A 93 -10.85 11.73 -30.86
CA LYS A 93 -11.52 11.41 -32.11
C LYS A 93 -11.39 9.91 -32.37
N VAL A 94 -12.39 9.14 -31.97
CA VAL A 94 -12.68 7.78 -32.44
C VAL A 94 -14.20 7.61 -32.37
N GLU A 95 -14.70 7.04 -33.45
CA GLU A 95 -16.09 6.95 -33.86
C GLU A 95 -16.85 5.89 -33.05
N ASP A 96 -18.18 5.99 -33.13
CA ASP A 96 -19.26 5.25 -32.48
C ASP A 96 -19.00 3.80 -31.99
N GLU A 97 -19.56 3.43 -30.83
CA GLU A 97 -20.81 2.64 -30.77
C GLU A 97 -21.22 2.26 -29.32
N GLU A 98 -22.50 2.52 -29.06
CA GLU A 98 -23.48 1.83 -28.21
C GLU A 98 -23.43 1.79 -26.66
N SER A 99 -24.63 2.12 -26.15
CA SER A 99 -25.18 2.05 -24.80
C SER A 99 -25.39 0.62 -24.31
N CYS A 100 -25.18 0.35 -23.02
CA CYS A 100 -25.91 -0.68 -22.27
C CYS A 100 -25.91 -0.35 -20.77
N SER A 101 -27.11 -0.10 -20.24
CA SER A 101 -27.49 -0.17 -18.83
C SER A 101 -27.79 -1.62 -18.49
N ASP A 102 -27.33 -2.15 -17.35
CA ASP A 102 -28.19 -2.72 -16.30
C ASP A 102 -27.37 -3.19 -15.08
N ASP A 103 -28.13 -3.37 -14.01
CA ASP A 103 -27.85 -3.48 -12.59
C ASP A 103 -27.39 -4.87 -12.10
N GLU A 104 -27.08 -4.91 -10.79
CA GLU A 104 -27.12 -6.06 -9.88
C GLU A 104 -25.89 -6.95 -9.58
N SER A 105 -25.63 -6.96 -8.26
CA SER A 105 -25.28 -8.10 -7.40
C SER A 105 -23.86 -8.69 -7.34
N SER A 106 -23.26 -8.44 -6.17
CA SER A 106 -22.49 -9.32 -5.27
C SER A 106 -21.93 -10.64 -5.83
N GLU A 107 -20.63 -10.91 -5.60
CA GLU A 107 -20.12 -12.09 -4.86
C GLU A 107 -18.58 -12.15 -4.80
N ASP A 108 -18.12 -13.00 -3.90
CA ASP A 108 -16.81 -13.14 -3.27
C ASP A 108 -15.74 -13.87 -4.12
N GLY A 109 -14.47 -13.73 -3.74
CA GLY A 109 -13.31 -14.43 -4.33
C GLY A 109 -12.72 -13.70 -5.55
N GLU A 110 -11.42 -13.47 -5.70
CA GLU A 110 -10.29 -14.28 -5.33
C GLU A 110 -9.00 -13.47 -5.54
N ASN A 111 -8.03 -13.63 -4.62
CA ASN A 111 -6.81 -12.83 -4.58
C ASN A 111 -5.90 -13.11 -5.78
N GLN A 112 -5.97 -12.28 -6.82
CA GLN A 112 -5.02 -12.30 -7.93
C GLN A 112 -3.64 -11.85 -7.43
N THR A 113 -2.84 -12.82 -7.02
CA THR A 113 -1.52 -12.62 -6.43
C THR A 113 -0.51 -12.49 -7.57
N VAL A 114 -0.26 -11.27 -8.03
CA VAL A 114 0.82 -11.01 -9.00
C VAL A 114 2.19 -11.18 -8.34
N CYS A 115 3.05 -11.97 -8.97
CA CYS A 115 4.43 -12.27 -8.57
C CYS A 115 5.26 -10.99 -8.50
N VAL A 116 5.59 -10.58 -7.28
CA VAL A 116 6.72 -9.69 -7.00
C VAL A 116 7.96 -10.57 -7.08
N SER A 117 9.01 -10.13 -7.79
CA SER A 117 10.28 -10.85 -7.95
C SER A 117 10.78 -11.43 -6.62
N ASP A 118 10.52 -12.73 -6.42
CA ASP A 118 10.57 -13.41 -5.12
C ASP A 118 11.99 -13.93 -4.87
N ARG A 119 12.72 -13.29 -3.96
CA ARG A 119 13.88 -13.93 -3.32
C ARG A 119 13.35 -14.93 -2.29
N HIS A 120 13.09 -16.15 -2.76
CA HIS A 120 12.64 -17.30 -1.99
C HIS A 120 13.26 -17.37 -0.59
N ARG A 121 12.50 -16.96 0.43
CA ARG A 121 12.80 -17.29 1.83
C ARG A 121 11.55 -17.85 2.50
N PRO A 122 11.59 -19.08 3.04
CA PRO A 122 10.41 -19.71 3.63
C PRO A 122 9.87 -18.86 4.80
N ARG A 123 8.60 -18.47 4.71
CA ARG A 123 7.87 -17.71 5.73
C ARG A 123 7.70 -18.58 6.98
N LYS A 124 8.50 -18.33 8.03
CA LYS A 124 8.18 -18.85 9.37
C LYS A 124 6.88 -18.20 9.84
N ARG A 125 5.78 -18.96 9.85
CA ARG A 125 4.51 -18.56 10.46
C ARG A 125 4.78 -18.25 11.94
N GLN A 126 4.74 -16.98 12.31
CA GLN A 126 4.84 -16.56 13.70
C GLN A 126 3.55 -17.00 14.39
N LYS A 127 3.61 -18.13 15.11
CA LYS A 127 2.51 -18.67 15.91
C LYS A 127 2.18 -17.63 16.99
N VAL A 128 1.15 -16.82 16.76
CA VAL A 128 0.61 -15.89 17.76
C VAL A 128 -0.06 -16.73 18.83
N ASN A 129 0.68 -17.03 19.89
CA ASN A 129 0.15 -17.78 21.02
C ASN A 129 -0.79 -16.84 21.79
N LYS A 130 -2.10 -17.17 21.81
CA LYS A 130 -3.18 -16.37 22.40
C LYS A 130 -3.06 -16.18 23.93
N LYS A 131 -2.11 -16.87 24.58
CA LYS A 131 -1.69 -16.61 25.96
C LYS A 131 -0.50 -15.65 25.94
N GLY A 132 -0.73 -14.41 26.38
CA GLY A 132 0.34 -13.44 26.63
C GLY A 132 1.48 -14.10 27.43
N LYS A 133 2.72 -13.77 27.09
CA LYS A 133 3.89 -14.37 27.73
C LYS A 133 3.96 -13.90 29.18
N GLY A 134 3.48 -14.74 30.11
CA GLY A 134 3.37 -14.41 31.53
C GLY A 134 4.71 -14.19 32.23
N ARG A 135 4.67 -13.86 33.53
CA ARG A 135 5.84 -13.55 34.36
C ARG A 135 6.97 -14.59 34.25
N GLY A 136 6.64 -15.88 34.18
CA GLY A 136 7.63 -16.95 34.01
C GLY A 136 8.45 -16.85 32.72
N TRP A 137 7.85 -16.36 31.62
CA TRP A 137 8.59 -16.15 30.37
C TRP A 137 9.62 -15.01 30.49
N VAL A 138 9.27 -13.94 31.21
CA VAL A 138 10.17 -12.80 31.44
C VAL A 138 11.37 -13.21 32.30
N LEU A 139 11.15 -14.01 33.35
CA LEU A 139 12.23 -14.53 34.20
C LEU A 139 13.19 -15.43 33.42
N LYS A 140 12.65 -16.36 32.61
CA LYS A 140 13.47 -17.22 31.74
C LYS A 140 14.32 -16.41 30.77
N LYS A 141 13.78 -15.30 30.24
CA LYS A 141 14.55 -14.41 29.35
C LYS A 141 15.63 -13.64 30.06
N LYS A 142 15.36 -13.13 31.26
CA LYS A 142 16.39 -12.49 32.10
C LYS A 142 17.52 -13.45 32.43
N GLU A 143 17.21 -14.69 32.83
CA GLU A 143 18.22 -15.71 33.12
C GLU A 143 19.07 -16.03 31.88
N GLN A 144 18.45 -16.18 30.70
CA GLN A 144 19.18 -16.36 29.44
C GLN A 144 20.15 -15.20 29.16
N MET A 145 19.75 -13.96 29.45
CA MET A 145 20.59 -12.79 29.24
C MET A 145 21.73 -12.71 30.27
N ARG A 146 21.50 -13.12 31.52
CA ARG A 146 22.55 -13.27 32.54
C ARG A 146 23.60 -14.31 32.13
N LYS A 147 23.16 -15.48 31.63
CA LYS A 147 24.07 -16.54 31.13
C LYS A 147 24.91 -16.08 29.94
N LYS A 148 24.44 -15.10 29.18
CA LYS A 148 25.17 -14.48 28.06
C LYS A 148 26.12 -13.35 28.50
N GLY A 149 26.24 -13.08 29.79
CA GLY A 149 27.10 -12.02 30.33
C GLY A 149 26.55 -10.60 30.17
N ASN A 150 25.28 -10.44 29.77
CA ASN A 150 24.68 -9.11 29.65
C ASN A 150 24.27 -8.59 31.03
N VAL A 151 24.38 -7.26 31.22
CA VAL A 151 23.87 -6.59 32.43
C VAL A 151 22.34 -6.66 32.44
N VAL A 152 21.76 -7.36 33.41
CA VAL A 152 20.31 -7.56 33.52
C VAL A 152 19.82 -7.08 34.90
N PRO A 153 18.75 -6.26 34.97
CA PRO A 153 18.20 -5.80 36.25
C PRO A 153 17.77 -6.93 37.18
N PRO A 154 17.91 -6.76 38.51
CA PRO A 154 17.51 -7.78 39.50
C PRO A 154 16.01 -8.08 39.43
N ASP A 155 15.62 -9.25 39.92
CA ASP A 155 14.23 -9.69 39.92
C ASP A 155 13.51 -9.17 41.16
N THR A 156 12.56 -8.26 40.96
CA THR A 156 11.73 -7.70 42.04
C THR A 156 10.30 -8.24 41.99
N LYS A 157 9.52 -8.05 43.07
CA LYS A 157 8.09 -8.44 43.12
C LYS A 157 7.23 -7.79 42.03
N TYR A 158 7.73 -6.71 41.42
CA TYR A 158 7.04 -5.96 40.37
C TYR A 158 7.43 -6.40 38.95
N THR A 159 8.33 -7.38 38.81
CA THR A 159 8.76 -7.88 37.49
C THR A 159 7.57 -8.48 36.73
N ALA A 160 7.35 -7.97 35.50
CA ALA A 160 6.26 -8.36 34.61
C ALA A 160 4.84 -8.11 35.16
N ARG A 161 4.69 -7.24 36.17
CA ARG A 161 3.37 -6.82 36.68
C ARG A 161 2.82 -5.68 35.81
N LYS A 162 1.52 -5.73 35.49
CA LYS A 162 0.82 -4.63 34.81
C LYS A 162 0.89 -3.37 35.68
N ARG A 163 1.43 -2.28 35.14
CA ARG A 163 1.45 -0.97 35.83
C ARG A 163 0.07 -0.31 35.68
N LYS A 164 -0.38 0.41 36.72
CA LYS A 164 -1.59 1.23 36.64
C LYS A 164 -1.32 2.39 35.68
N ALA A 165 -2.36 2.86 35.01
CA ALA A 165 -2.25 3.95 34.02
C ALA A 165 -1.98 5.32 34.65
N ARG A 166 -2.06 5.43 35.98
CA ARG A 166 -1.79 6.65 36.74
C ARG A 166 -0.81 6.33 37.87
N PHE A 167 0.07 7.28 38.14
CA PHE A 167 1.06 7.24 39.21
C PHE A 167 0.45 7.64 40.54
#